data_AF-A0A401ZT51-F1
#
_entry.id   AF-A0A401ZT51-F1
#
_cell.length_a   1.000
_cell.length_b   1.000
_cell.length_c   1.000
_cell.angle_alpha   90.00
_cell.angle_beta   90.00
_cell.angle_gamma   90.00
#
_symmetry.space_group_name_H-M   'P 1'
#
loop_
_entity.id
_entity.type
_entity.pdbx_description
1 polymer ?
#
loop_
_entity_poly.entity_id
_entity_poly.type
_entity_poly.pdbx_seq_one_letter_code
_entity_poly.pdbx_strand_id
1 'polypeptide(L)' 'MDLVAKKYHVTASQIALAWLLQRSSTMLPIAGTTSVKHLEENVLGATIKLTQEEFDALGKLK' A
#
# COMPACT_ATOMS: atom_id res chain seq x y z
N MET A 1 -1.19 -7.15 -7.71
CA MET A 1 -1.48 -6.71 -6.34
C MET A 1 -2.08 -7.82 -5.47
N ASP A 2 -3.09 -8.55 -5.94
CA ASP A 2 -3.88 -9.48 -5.11
C ASP A 2 -3.08 -10.58 -4.41
N LEU A 3 -2.02 -11.10 -5.02
CA LEU A 3 -1.17 -12.12 -4.39
C LEU A 3 -0.44 -11.56 -3.16
N VAL A 4 0.09 -10.34 -3.26
CA VAL A 4 0.75 -9.65 -2.14
C VAL A 4 -0.28 -9.27 -1.08
N ALA A 5 -1.43 -8.75 -1.49
CA ALA A 5 -2.53 -8.42 -0.58
C ALA A 5 -2.99 -9.64 0.24
N LYS A 6 -3.13 -10.81 -0.41
CA LYS A 6 -3.42 -12.09 0.27
C LYS A 6 -2.32 -12.50 1.24
N LYS A 7 -1.04 -12.36 0.88
CA LYS A 7 0.10 -12.68 1.75
C LYS A 7 0.09 -11.86 3.04
N TYR A 8 -0.25 -10.58 2.93
CA TYR A 8 -0.30 -9.66 4.06
C TYR A 8 -1.66 -9.65 4.78
N HIS A 9 -2.66 -10.39 4.29
CA HIS A 9 -4.04 -10.37 4.78
C HIS A 9 -4.66 -8.96 4.81
N VAL A 10 -4.37 -8.16 3.78
CA VAL A 10 -4.81 -6.78 3.62
C VAL A 10 -5.51 -6.58 2.28
N THR A 11 -6.08 -5.40 2.07
CA THR A 11 -6.69 -5.03 0.79
C THR A 11 -5.63 -4.63 -0.25
N ALA A 12 -6.00 -4.68 -1.53
CA ALA A 12 -5.14 -4.20 -2.61
C ALA A 12 -4.82 -2.70 -2.49
N SER A 13 -5.75 -1.88 -1.98
CA SER A 13 -5.53 -0.44 -1.76
C SER A 13 -4.47 -0.18 -0.69
N GLN A 14 -4.41 -1.01 0.36
CA GLN A 14 -3.37 -0.93 1.37
C GLN A 14 -1.98 -1.24 0.81
N ILE A 15 -1.86 -2.26 -0.06
CA ILE A 15 -0.61 -2.56 -0.77
C ILE A 15 -0.21 -1.42 -1.73
N ALA A 16 -1.18 -0.82 -2.42
CA ALA A 16 -0.93 0.33 -3.29
C ALA A 16 -0.36 1.52 -2.53
N LEU A 17 -0.95 1.84 -1.36
CA LEU A 17 -0.49 2.92 -0.50
C LEU A 17 0.92 2.66 0.03
N ALA A 18 1.18 1.44 0.52
CA ALA A 18 2.51 1.03 0.98
C ALA A 18 3.58 1.17 -0.10
N TRP A 19 3.26 0.74 -1.33
CA TRP A 19 4.16 0.85 -2.47
C TRP A 19 4.48 2.31 -2.83
N LEU A 20 3.46 3.18 -2.84
CA LEU A 20 3.65 4.61 -3.09
C LEU A 20 4.56 5.26 -2.05
N LEU A 21 4.33 4.97 -0.77
CA LEU A 21 5.13 5.51 0.34
C LEU A 21 6.58 5.01 0.32
N GLN A 22 6.81 3.76 -0.08
CA GLN A 22 8.16 3.20 -0.20
C GLN A 22 8.91 3.73 -1.43
N ARG A 23 8.20 4.10 -2.50
CA ARG A 23 8.81 4.57 -3.76
C ARG A 23 9.57 5.88 -3.62
N SER A 24 9.19 6.75 -2.68
CA SER A 24 9.88 8.02 -2.45
C SER A 24 9.72 8.48 -1.01
N SER A 25 10.85 8.77 -0.37
CA SER A 25 10.90 9.33 0.99
C SER A 25 10.35 10.75 1.11
N THR A 26 10.07 11.42 -0.02
CA THR A 26 9.51 12.79 -0.07
C THR A 26 8.07 12.81 -0.58
N MET A 27 7.51 11.65 -0.96
CA MET A 27 6.12 11.56 -1.44
C MET A 27 5.17 11.37 -0.26
N LEU A 28 4.27 12.34 -0.06
CA LEU A 28 3.20 12.29 0.95
C LEU A 28 1.83 12.18 0.24
N PRO A 29 1.30 10.96 0.03
CA PRO A 29 -0.02 10.78 -0.56
C PRO A 29 -1.11 11.33 0.37
N ILE A 30 -2.01 12.17 -0.17
CA ILE A 30 -3.19 12.67 0.55
C ILE A 30 -4.31 11.64 0.37
N ALA A 31 -4.37 10.66 1.26
CA ALA A 31 -5.41 9.62 1.24
C ALA A 31 -6.69 10.11 1.94
N GLY A 32 -7.59 10.74 1.17
CA GLY A 32 -8.89 11.20 1.64
C GLY A 32 -9.93 10.09 1.76
N THR A 33 -10.80 10.16 2.76
CA THR A 33 -11.94 9.26 2.94
C THR A 33 -13.02 9.89 3.83
N THR A 34 -14.28 9.55 3.60
CA THR A 34 -15.43 9.92 4.46
C THR A 34 -15.88 8.77 5.37
N SER A 35 -15.25 7.60 5.26
CA SER A 35 -15.56 6.40 6.05
C SER A 35 -14.44 6.09 7.04
N VAL A 36 -14.83 5.83 8.29
CA VAL A 36 -13.92 5.40 9.36
C VAL A 36 -13.19 4.11 8.98
N LYS A 37 -13.89 3.15 8.36
CA LYS A 37 -13.27 1.90 7.90
C LYS A 37 -12.14 2.14 6.91
N HIS A 38 -12.35 3.03 5.94
CA HIS A 38 -11.30 3.36 4.97
C HIS A 38 -10.17 4.19 5.59
N LEU A 39 -10.45 4.97 6.65
CA LEU A 39 -9.41 5.64 7.43
C LEU A 39 -8.50 4.60 8.09
N GLU A 40 -9.08 3.59 8.73
CA GLU A 40 -8.35 2.48 9.33
C GLU A 40 -7.52 1.72 8.29
N GLU A 41 -8.10 1.43 7.11
CA GLU A 41 -7.39 0.82 6.00
C GLU A 41 -6.19 1.67 5.56
N ASN A 42 -6.36 2.98 5.37
CA ASN A 42 -5.28 3.89 4.99
C ASN A 42 -4.15 3.91 6.02
N VAL A 43 -4.49 4.01 7.30
CA VAL A 43 -3.50 4.00 8.40
C VAL A 43 -2.72 2.69 8.39
N LEU A 44 -3.41 1.55 8.31
CA LEU A 44 -2.77 0.24 8.24
C LEU A 44 -1.87 0.10 7.00
N GLY A 45 -2.35 0.54 5.83
CA GLY A 45 -1.56 0.53 4.59
C GLY A 45 -0.26 1.32 4.69
N ALA A 46 -0.27 2.44 5.41
CA ALA A 46 0.93 3.25 5.64
C ALA A 46 1.99 2.57 6.53
N THR A 47 1.64 1.52 7.26
CA THR A 47 2.57 0.79 8.14
C THR A 47 3.21 -0.44 7.49
N ILE A 48 2.70 -0.86 6.33
CA ILE A 48 3.18 -2.06 5.64
C ILE A 48 4.55 -1.77 5.03
N LYS A 49 5.49 -2.69 5.27
CA LYS A 49 6.83 -2.67 4.65
C LYS A 49 6.90 -3.82 3.64
N LEU A 50 7.05 -3.46 2.36
CA LEU A 50 7.20 -4.44 1.29
C LEU A 50 8.67 -4.89 1.23
N THR A 51 8.89 -6.16 0.90
CA THR A 51 10.25 -6.59 0.56
C THR A 51 10.69 -5.96 -0.76
N GLN A 52 11.99 -5.96 -1.04
CA GLN A 52 12.50 -5.41 -2.29
C GLN A 52 11.93 -6.15 -3.51
N GLU A 53 11.79 -7.48 -3.40
CA GLU A 53 11.23 -8.31 -4.45
C GLU A 53 9.75 -7.96 -4.73
N GLU A 54 8.97 -7.71 -3.69
CA GLU A 54 7.56 -7.32 -3.80
C GLU A 54 7.42 -5.92 -4.39
N PHE A 55 8.24 -4.98 -3.92
CA PHE A 55 8.27 -3.61 -4.43
C PHE A 55 8.57 -3.59 -5.94
N ASP A 56 9.60 -4.33 -6.37
CA ASP A 56 10.01 -4.42 -7.77
C ASP A 56 8.97 -5.15 -8.63
N ALA A 57 8.34 -6.21 -8.09
CA ALA A 57 7.28 -6.93 -8.80
C ALA A 57 6.04 -6.04 -9.02
N LEU A 58 5.66 -5.24 -8.02
CA LEU A 58 4.53 -4.32 -8.11
C LEU A 58 4.80 -3.17 -9.11
N GLY A 59 6.03 -2.67 -9.19
CA GLY A 59 6.40 -1.63 -10.15
C GLY A 59 6.42 -2.06 -11.62
N LYS A 60 6.38 -3.37 -11.89
CA LYS A 60 6.32 -3.95 -13.24
C LYS A 60 4.89 -4.25 -13.70
N LEU A 61 3.90 -4.11 -12.83
CA LEU A 61 2.49 -4.22 -13.19
C LEU A 61 2.11 -2.98 -14.00
N LYS A 62 1.67 -3.19 -15.25
CA LYS A 62 1.11 -2.14 -16.13
C LYS A 62 -0.34 -1.85 -15.77
#